data_AF-A0A7V9QG20-F1
#
_entry.id   AF-A0A7V9QG20-F1
#
_cell.length_a   1.000
_cell.length_b   1.000
_cell.length_c   1.000
_cell.angle_alpha   90.00
_cell.angle_beta   90.00
_cell.angle_gamma   90.00
#
_symmetry.space_group_name_H-M   'P 1'
#
loop_
_entity.id
_entity.type
_entity.pdbx_description
1 polymer ?
#
loop_
_entity_poly.entity_id
_entity_poly.type
_entity_poly.pdbx_seq_one_letter_code
_entity_poly.pdbx_strand_id
1 'polypeptide(L)'
;MTARAPSALDRWNPLTPLAAAIALVLVAYVGPQPWTPAAVLVIALSVAFVSGIGAPVLALTMLVVLPTFALLVLLDAAFPESSAHARWVPSEAGTRDALAISLRLGAAIAALGVI
;
A
#
# COMPACT_ATOMS: atom_id res chain seq x y z
N MET A 1 -18.50 -19.55 -19.41
CA MET A 1 -18.92 -18.46 -18.50
C MET A 1 -19.16 -19.06 -17.13
N THR A 2 -18.18 -19.02 -16.24
CA THR A 2 -18.34 -19.48 -14.85
C THR A 2 -18.93 -18.35 -14.03
N ALA A 3 -20.15 -18.54 -13.53
CA ALA A 3 -20.83 -17.56 -12.69
C ALA A 3 -20.04 -17.36 -11.38
N ARG A 4 -19.65 -16.13 -11.10
CA ARG A 4 -19.02 -15.73 -9.83
C ARG A 4 -20.07 -15.94 -8.73
N ALA A 5 -19.75 -16.70 -7.69
CA ALA A 5 -20.66 -16.85 -6.54
C ALA A 5 -20.90 -15.47 -5.91
N PRO A 6 -22.15 -15.10 -5.61
CA PRO A 6 -22.48 -13.79 -5.06
C PRO A 6 -21.73 -13.60 -3.74
N SER A 7 -20.91 -12.56 -3.67
CA SER A 7 -20.09 -12.28 -2.50
C SER A 7 -20.97 -11.77 -1.37
N ALA A 8 -20.60 -12.00 -0.10
CA ALA A 8 -21.35 -11.47 1.03
C ALA A 8 -21.45 -9.92 1.02
N LEU A 9 -20.52 -9.27 0.32
CA LEU A 9 -20.46 -7.84 0.06
C LEU A 9 -21.52 -7.35 -0.94
N ASP A 10 -21.99 -8.19 -1.87
CA ASP A 10 -23.06 -7.81 -2.84
C ASP A 10 -24.43 -7.59 -2.18
N ARG A 11 -24.60 -8.05 -0.93
CA ARG A 11 -25.84 -7.83 -0.15
C ARG A 11 -25.86 -6.48 0.58
N TRP A 12 -24.73 -5.80 0.64
CA TRP A 12 -24.60 -4.53 1.36
C TRP A 12 -24.74 -3.37 0.39
N ASN A 13 -25.14 -2.21 0.91
CA ASN A 13 -25.18 -0.99 0.11
C ASN A 13 -23.81 -0.78 -0.55
N PRO A 14 -23.71 -0.62 -1.89
CA PRO A 14 -22.44 -0.51 -2.62
C PRO A 14 -21.57 0.67 -2.15
N LEU A 15 -22.15 1.63 -1.43
CA LEU A 15 -21.42 2.72 -0.80
C LEU A 15 -20.59 2.29 0.42
N THR A 16 -20.95 1.20 1.08
CA THR A 16 -20.29 0.72 2.30
C THR A 16 -18.84 0.27 2.06
N PRO A 17 -18.55 -0.60 1.08
CA PRO A 17 -17.16 -1.01 0.82
C PRO A 17 -16.32 0.15 0.28
N LEU A 18 -16.92 1.07 -0.48
CA LEU A 18 -16.25 2.31 -0.90
C LEU A 18 -15.87 3.18 0.30
N ALA A 19 -16.80 3.41 1.22
CA ALA A 19 -16.53 4.17 2.45
C ALA A 19 -15.44 3.49 3.30
N ALA A 20 -15.45 2.17 3.41
CA ALA A 20 -14.42 1.41 4.12
C ALA A 20 -13.05 1.54 3.44
N ALA A 21 -12.97 1.44 2.11
CA ALA A 21 -11.73 1.63 1.36
C ALA A 21 -11.16 3.04 1.57
N ILE A 22 -12.00 4.08 1.46
CA ILE A 22 -11.59 5.47 1.71
C ILE A 22 -11.11 5.65 3.16
N ALA A 23 -11.83 5.10 4.13
CA ALA A 23 -11.42 5.17 5.53
C ALA A 23 -10.05 4.51 5.76
N LEU A 24 -9.81 3.33 5.17
CA LEU A 24 -8.50 2.66 5.24
C LEU A 24 -7.39 3.52 4.61
N VAL A 25 -7.63 4.13 3.46
CA VAL A 25 -6.68 5.05 2.82
C VAL A 25 -6.36 6.23 3.76
N LEU A 26 -7.37 6.87 4.33
CA LEU A 26 -7.17 7.98 5.27
C LEU A 26 -6.35 7.55 6.49
N VAL A 27 -6.66 6.39 7.07
CA VAL A 27 -5.91 5.85 8.22
C VAL A 27 -4.45 5.56 7.85
N ALA A 28 -4.17 5.05 6.64
CA ALA A 28 -2.80 4.80 6.20
C ALA A 28 -1.95 6.08 6.11
N TYR A 29 -2.54 7.19 5.66
CA TYR A 29 -1.83 8.46 5.47
C TYR A 29 -1.80 9.36 6.71
N VAL A 30 -2.90 9.41 7.47
CA VAL A 30 -3.07 10.30 8.63
C VAL A 30 -2.63 9.64 9.94
N GLY A 31 -2.45 8.32 9.93
CA GLY A 31 -2.03 7.55 11.10
C GLY A 31 -0.74 8.08 11.75
N PRO A 32 -0.75 8.39 13.06
CA PRO A 32 0.40 8.98 13.74
C PRO A 32 1.55 7.99 13.95
N GLN A 33 1.24 6.69 13.92
CA GLN A 33 2.23 5.65 14.18
C GLN A 33 2.91 5.19 12.88
N PRO A 34 4.24 4.96 12.88
CA PRO A 34 4.98 4.55 11.68
C PRO A 34 4.55 3.18 11.14
N TRP A 35 3.98 2.32 11.98
CA TRP A 35 3.47 1.00 11.60
C TRP A 35 2.03 1.02 11.06
N THR A 36 1.32 2.16 11.16
CA THR A 36 -0.07 2.27 10.69
C THR A 36 -0.28 1.83 9.23
N PRO A 37 0.53 2.28 8.25
CA PRO A 37 0.33 1.85 6.85
C PRO A 37 0.53 0.34 6.67
N ALA A 38 1.46 -0.28 7.41
CA ALA A 38 1.65 -1.73 7.37
C ALA A 38 0.43 -2.47 7.93
N ALA A 39 -0.15 -1.99 9.04
CA ALA A 39 -1.37 -2.57 9.60
C ALA A 39 -2.56 -2.45 8.64
N VAL A 40 -2.74 -1.27 8.02
CA VAL A 40 -3.80 -1.07 7.01
C VAL A 40 -3.61 -2.00 5.82
N LEU A 41 -2.38 -2.15 5.32
CA LEU A 41 -2.06 -3.06 4.23
C LEU A 41 -2.44 -4.51 4.57
N VAL A 42 -2.07 -4.98 5.77
CA VAL A 42 -2.42 -6.33 6.23
C VAL A 42 -3.93 -6.51 6.31
N ILE A 43 -4.67 -5.53 6.83
CA ILE A 43 -6.13 -5.57 6.91
C ILE A 43 -6.74 -5.62 5.50
N ALA A 44 -6.34 -4.72 4.62
CA ALA A 44 -6.86 -4.65 3.25
C ALA A 44 -6.62 -5.95 2.47
N LEU A 45 -5.40 -6.50 2.55
CA LEU A 45 -5.08 -7.79 1.93
C LEU A 45 -5.89 -8.93 2.56
N SER A 46 -6.04 -8.95 3.88
CA SER A 46 -6.85 -9.98 4.56
C SER A 46 -8.30 -9.97 4.05
N VAL A 47 -8.90 -8.79 3.91
CA VAL A 47 -10.25 -8.65 3.33
C VAL A 47 -10.26 -9.11 1.86
N ALA A 48 -9.26 -8.73 1.06
CA ALA A 48 -9.16 -9.14 -0.33
C ALA A 48 -9.07 -10.67 -0.49
N PHE A 49 -8.31 -11.35 0.38
CA PHE A 49 -8.20 -12.82 0.38
C PHE A 49 -9.51 -13.50 0.78
N VAL A 50 -10.21 -12.98 1.80
CA VAL A 50 -11.53 -13.49 2.21
C VAL A 50 -12.57 -13.30 1.08
N SER A 51 -12.47 -12.22 0.32
CA SER A 51 -13.32 -11.95 -0.85
C SER A 51 -12.94 -12.71 -2.13
N GLY A 52 -11.88 -13.53 -2.10
CA GLY A 52 -11.44 -14.32 -3.25
C GLY A 52 -10.71 -13.54 -4.35
N ILE A 53 -10.33 -12.28 -4.08
CA ILE A 53 -9.58 -11.39 -4.99
C ILE A 53 -8.18 -11.04 -4.46
N GLY A 54 -7.71 -11.73 -3.43
CA GLY A 54 -6.43 -11.44 -2.78
C GLY A 54 -5.21 -11.53 -3.71
N ALA A 55 -5.13 -12.55 -4.57
CA ALA A 55 -4.01 -12.73 -5.50
C ALA A 55 -3.84 -11.57 -6.50
N PRO A 56 -4.88 -11.13 -7.24
CA PRO A 56 -4.73 -9.98 -8.14
C PRO A 56 -4.45 -8.68 -7.40
N VAL A 57 -5.07 -8.46 -6.23
CA VAL A 57 -4.81 -7.26 -5.41
C VAL A 57 -3.38 -7.23 -4.89
N LEU A 58 -2.86 -8.36 -4.41
CA LEU A 58 -1.48 -8.50 -3.96
C LEU A 58 -0.51 -8.25 -5.13
N ALA A 59 -0.77 -8.82 -6.30
CA ALA A 59 0.06 -8.63 -7.48
C ALA A 59 0.10 -7.14 -7.90
N LEU A 60 -1.05 -6.47 -7.94
CA LEU A 60 -1.13 -5.03 -8.22
C LEU A 60 -0.38 -4.20 -7.16
N THR A 61 -0.54 -4.56 -5.89
CA THR A 61 0.15 -3.88 -4.80
C THR A 61 1.66 -4.02 -4.95
N MET A 62 2.17 -5.23 -5.20
CA MET A 62 3.60 -5.47 -5.39
C MET A 62 4.15 -4.80 -6.65
N LEU A 63 3.36 -4.79 -7.73
CA LEU A 63 3.70 -4.13 -8.99
C LEU A 63 3.95 -2.63 -8.81
N VAL A 64 3.34 -1.99 -7.81
CA VAL A 64 3.54 -0.57 -7.54
C VAL A 64 4.54 -0.34 -6.40
N VAL A 65 4.37 -1.03 -5.28
CA VAL A 65 5.20 -0.82 -4.07
C VAL A 65 6.67 -1.07 -4.35
N LEU A 66 7.01 -2.17 -5.04
CA LEU A 66 8.41 -2.52 -5.31
C LEU A 66 9.13 -1.49 -6.18
N PRO A 67 8.63 -1.10 -7.38
CA PRO A 67 9.30 -0.09 -8.18
C PRO A 67 9.29 1.28 -7.52
N THR A 68 8.23 1.67 -6.80
CA THR A 68 8.22 2.93 -6.06
C THR A 68 9.30 2.94 -4.98
N PHE A 69 9.40 1.87 -4.18
CA PHE A 69 10.44 1.75 -3.16
C PHE A 69 11.85 1.79 -3.79
N ALA A 70 12.08 0.99 -4.83
CA ALA A 70 13.38 0.94 -5.51
C ALA A 70 13.77 2.30 -6.10
N LEU A 71 12.82 3.00 -6.72
CA LEU A 71 13.04 4.33 -7.28
C LEU A 71 13.39 5.34 -6.18
N LEU A 72 12.65 5.36 -5.07
CA LEU A 72 12.89 6.30 -3.97
C LEU A 72 14.27 6.06 -3.31
N VAL A 73 14.64 4.79 -3.11
CA VAL A 73 15.98 4.44 -2.59
C VAL A 73 17.08 4.85 -3.58
N LEU A 74 16.86 4.66 -4.88
CA LEU A 74 17.82 5.07 -5.90
C LEU A 74 17.98 6.59 -5.95
N LEU A 75 16.87 7.34 -5.81
CA LEU A 75 16.89 8.80 -5.78
C LEU A 75 17.60 9.33 -4.53
N ASP A 76 17.36 8.74 -3.36
CA ASP A 76 18.08 9.09 -2.13
C ASP A 76 19.59 8.85 -2.28
N ALA A 77 19.99 7.72 -2.87
CA ALA A 77 21.40 7.41 -3.12
C ALA A 77 22.05 8.33 -4.17
N ALA A 78 21.29 8.80 -5.16
CA ALA A 78 21.79 9.68 -6.21
C ALA A 78 21.85 11.16 -5.79
N PHE A 79 20.94 11.59 -4.90
CA PHE A 79 20.77 12.97 -4.48
C PHE A 79 20.68 13.08 -2.94
N PRO A 80 21.77 12.80 -2.21
CA PRO A 80 21.76 12.87 -0.75
C PRO A 80 21.55 14.33 -0.27
N GLU A 81 20.66 14.52 0.71
CA GLU A 81 20.34 15.84 1.30
C GLU A 81 21.55 16.51 1.97
N SER A 82 22.52 15.73 2.48
CA SER A 82 23.71 16.28 3.13
C SER A 82 24.92 16.20 2.20
N SER A 83 25.60 17.33 2.01
CA SER A 83 26.85 17.48 1.24
C SER A 83 28.05 16.73 1.81
N ALA A 84 27.88 16.04 2.95
CA ALA A 84 28.91 15.26 3.59
C ALA A 84 28.93 13.82 3.03
N HIS A 85 29.71 13.65 1.95
CA HIS A 85 30.09 12.41 1.28
C HIS A 85 29.13 11.93 0.18
N ALA A 86 29.57 12.16 -1.06
CA ALA A 86 29.12 11.47 -2.27
C ALA A 86 29.34 9.96 -2.15
N ARG A 87 28.50 9.28 -1.37
CA ARG A 87 28.38 7.83 -1.38
C ARG A 87 27.14 7.50 -2.19
N TRP A 88 27.33 6.69 -3.23
CA TRP A 88 26.28 5.99 -3.99
C TRP A 88 25.56 4.93 -3.12
N VAL A 89 25.31 5.25 -1.86
CA VAL A 89 24.74 4.37 -0.85
C VAL A 89 23.58 5.14 -0.22
N PRO A 90 22.36 4.58 -0.23
CA PRO A 90 21.21 5.22 0.38
C PRO A 90 21.43 5.40 1.88
N SER A 91 20.91 6.50 2.40
CA SER A 91 20.94 6.77 3.83
C SER A 91 19.93 5.87 4.56
N GLU A 92 20.19 5.58 5.84
CA GLU A 92 19.20 4.86 6.66
C GLU A 92 17.89 5.64 6.78
N ALA A 93 17.96 6.96 6.86
CA ALA A 93 16.80 7.84 6.92
C ALA A 93 15.99 7.77 5.61
N GLY A 94 16.64 7.97 4.46
CA GLY A 94 16.00 7.88 3.16
C GLY A 94 15.40 6.51 2.85
N THR A 95 16.05 5.43 3.29
CA THR A 95 15.48 4.06 3.16
C THR A 95 14.21 3.90 4.00
N ARG A 96 14.18 4.46 5.22
CA ARG A 96 12.97 4.43 6.08
C ARG A 96 11.85 5.28 5.50
N ASP A 97 12.16 6.43 4.92
CA ASP A 97 11.17 7.31 4.28
C ASP A 97 10.62 6.68 3.00
N ALA A 98 11.48 6.10 2.16
CA ALA A 98 11.10 5.33 0.98
C ALA A 98 10.16 4.17 1.37
N LEU A 99 10.47 3.46 2.45
CA LEU A 99 9.62 2.40 2.98
C LEU A 99 8.27 2.93 3.46
N ALA A 100 8.24 4.04 4.21
CA ALA A 100 7.01 4.64 4.71
C ALA A 100 6.09 5.11 3.56
N ILE A 101 6.65 5.77 2.55
CA ILE A 101 5.91 6.25 1.37
C ILE A 101 5.37 5.07 0.56
N SER A 102 6.22 4.10 0.24
CA SER A 102 5.82 2.93 -0.55
C SER A 102 4.77 2.07 0.17
N LEU A 103 4.87 1.89 1.49
CA LEU A 103 3.86 1.16 2.27
C LEU A 103 2.52 1.89 2.32
N ARG A 104 2.51 3.22 2.47
CA ARG A 104 1.26 4.02 2.41
C ARG A 104 0.58 3.88 1.07
N LEU A 105 1.35 3.93 -0.02
CA LEU A 105 0.85 3.73 -1.37
C LEU A 105 0.30 2.30 -1.55
N GLY A 106 1.04 1.30 -1.08
CA GLY A 106 0.61 -0.10 -1.12
C GLY A 106 -0.67 -0.35 -0.34
N ALA A 107 -0.78 0.21 0.86
CA ALA A 107 -1.98 0.13 1.69
C ALA A 107 -3.20 0.74 0.97
N ALA A 108 -3.02 1.88 0.31
CA ALA A 108 -4.08 2.53 -0.44
C ALA A 108 -4.53 1.72 -1.66
N ILE A 109 -3.58 1.17 -2.42
CA ILE A 109 -3.87 0.31 -3.58
C ILE A 109 -4.59 -0.96 -3.13
N ALA A 110 -4.10 -1.59 -2.06
CA ALA A 110 -4.73 -2.78 -1.50
C ALA A 110 -6.16 -2.48 -1.06
N ALA A 111 -6.39 -1.37 -0.36
CA ALA A 111 -7.72 -0.96 0.11
C ALA A 111 -8.69 -0.67 -1.04
N LEU A 112 -8.23 0.02 -2.08
CA LEU A 112 -9.01 0.29 -3.29
C LEU A 112 -9.19 -0.93 -4.19
N GLY A 113 -8.31 -1.93 -4.10
CA GLY A 113 -8.44 -3.17 -4.85
C GLY A 113 -9.52 -4.11 -4.29
N VAL A 114 -10.06 -3.83 -3.10
CA VAL A 114 -11.09 -4.68 -2.45
C VAL A 114 -12.51 -4.36 -2.93
N ILE A 115 -12.74 -3.16 -3.47
CA ILE A 115 -14.02 -2.72 -4.07
C ILE A 115 -14.18 -3.22 -5.50
#